data_AF-A0A2V6YC33-F1
#
_entry.id   AF-A0A2V6YC33-F1
#
_cell.length_a   1.000
_cell.length_b   1.000
_cell.length_c   1.000
_cell.angle_alpha   90.00
_cell.angle_beta   90.00
_cell.angle_gamma   90.00
#
_symmetry.space_group_name_H-M   'P 1'
#
loop_
_entity.id
_entity.type
_entity.pdbx_description
1 polymer ?
#
loop_
_entity_poly.entity_id
_entity_poly.type
_entity_poly.pdbx_seq_one_letter_code
_entity_poly.pdbx_strand_id
1 'polypeptide(L)'
;MSGRIGIVGDFDPTNRTHRFTNEALDHVRLPFEWVETDTIGDAPEQRLAAYHGLWIAPASPYRSMEGALSAIRYARERGVPLVAT
;
A
#
# COMPACT_ATOMS: atom_id res chain seq x y z
N MET A 1 2.63 1.45 20.79
CA MET A 1 2.15 2.19 19.62
C MET A 1 1.71 1.17 18.58
N SER A 2 0.47 1.19 18.11
CA SER A 2 0.07 0.32 16.99
C SER A 2 0.65 0.89 15.69
N GLY A 3 1.36 0.06 14.92
CA GLY A 3 1.88 0.44 13.61
C GLY A 3 0.74 0.61 12.59
N ARG A 4 0.89 1.57 11.67
CA ARG A 4 -0.03 1.79 10.55
C ARG A 4 0.51 1.09 9.28
N ILE A 5 -0.39 0.44 8.54
CA ILE A 5 -0.09 -0.20 7.25
C ILE A 5 -0.40 0.77 6.10
N GLY A 6 0.51 0.87 5.13
CA GLY A 6 0.26 1.59 3.88
C GLY A 6 -0.21 0.62 2.79
N ILE A 7 -1.46 0.76 2.32
CA ILE A 7 -1.98 -0.02 1.19
C ILE A 7 -1.66 0.74 -0.08
N VAL A 8 -0.74 0.23 -0.89
CA VAL A 8 -0.32 0.84 -2.16
C VAL A 8 -1.22 0.33 -3.27
N GLY A 9 -2.03 1.23 -3.84
CA GLY A 9 -3.01 0.92 -4.86
C GLY A 9 -3.98 2.09 -5.06
N ASP A 10 -4.72 2.09 -6.16
CA ASP A 10 -5.63 3.18 -6.51
C ASP A 10 -7.04 2.81 -6.05
N PHE A 11 -7.37 3.19 -4.83
CA PHE A 11 -8.60 2.75 -4.17
C PHE A 11 -9.86 3.06 -5.00
N ASP A 12 -10.54 2.00 -5.39
CA ASP A 12 -11.90 2.01 -5.95
C ASP A 12 -12.88 1.29 -5.00
N PRO A 13 -13.88 1.99 -4.43
CA PRO A 13 -14.87 1.37 -3.53
C PRO A 13 -15.81 0.39 -4.24
N THR A 14 -15.92 0.42 -5.56
CA THR A 14 -16.70 -0.54 -6.35
C THR A 14 -15.94 -1.85 -6.55
N ASN A 15 -14.60 -1.82 -6.47
CA ASN A 15 -13.76 -2.99 -6.55
C ASN A 15 -13.87 -3.85 -5.28
N ARG A 16 -14.29 -5.10 -5.48
CA ARG A 16 -14.55 -6.05 -4.39
C ARG A 16 -13.28 -6.41 -3.61
N THR A 17 -12.13 -6.55 -4.28
CA THR A 17 -10.88 -6.94 -3.60
C THR A 17 -10.39 -5.84 -2.66
N HIS A 18 -10.53 -4.58 -3.04
CA HIS A 18 -10.17 -3.45 -2.17
C HIS A 18 -11.02 -3.41 -0.90
N ARG A 19 -12.34 -3.64 -1.04
CA ARG A 19 -13.23 -3.74 0.13
C ARG A 19 -12.83 -4.90 1.03
N PHE A 20 -12.53 -6.07 0.46
CA PHE A 20 -12.08 -7.23 1.24
C PHE A 20 -10.75 -7.00 1.95
N THR A 21 -9.80 -6.26 1.35
CA THR A 21 -8.57 -5.86 2.04
C THR A 21 -8.86 -4.97 3.24
N ASN A 22 -9.76 -3.98 3.10
CA ASN A 22 -10.18 -3.12 4.20
C ASN A 22 -10.83 -3.94 5.33
N GLU A 23 -11.82 -4.78 4.98
CA GLU A 23 -12.54 -5.64 5.93
C GLU A 23 -11.58 -6.59 6.67
N ALA A 24 -10.58 -7.14 5.98
CA ALA A 24 -9.58 -8.02 6.59
C ALA A 24 -8.69 -7.29 7.60
N LEU A 25 -8.22 -6.08 7.28
CA LEU A 25 -7.40 -5.27 8.18
C LEU A 25 -8.21 -4.73 9.38
N ASP A 26 -9.47 -4.36 9.15
CA ASP A 26 -10.42 -3.97 10.21
C ASP A 26 -10.70 -5.14 11.17
N HIS A 27 -10.87 -6.36 10.64
CA HIS A 27 -11.11 -7.57 11.44
C HIS A 27 -10.00 -7.81 12.47
N VAL A 28 -8.74 -7.57 12.09
CA VAL A 28 -7.58 -7.68 12.98
C VAL A 28 -7.22 -6.38 13.71
N ARG A 29 -8.04 -5.33 13.55
CA ARG A 29 -7.85 -3.99 14.15
C ARG A 29 -6.49 -3.37 13.84
N LEU A 30 -5.98 -3.58 12.62
CA LEU A 30 -4.75 -2.94 12.16
C LEU A 30 -5.09 -1.61 11.47
N PRO A 31 -4.60 -0.45 11.97
CA PRO A 31 -4.80 0.81 11.28
C PRO A 31 -4.14 0.80 9.90
N PHE A 32 -4.82 1.30 8.88
CA PHE A 32 -4.28 1.38 7.53
C PHE A 32 -4.68 2.68 6.82
N GLU A 33 -3.97 2.97 5.74
CA GLU A 33 -4.22 4.10 4.86
C GLU A 33 -3.92 3.69 3.41
N TRP A 34 -4.78 4.09 2.48
CA TRP A 34 -4.54 3.89 1.06
C TRP A 34 -3.59 4.97 0.51
N VAL A 35 -2.60 4.53 -0.26
CA VAL A 35 -1.60 5.37 -0.91
C VAL A 35 -1.73 5.19 -2.41
N GLU A 36 -2.27 6.21 -3.08
CA GLU A 36 -2.43 6.23 -4.53
C GLU A 36 -1.07 6.09 -5.22
N THR A 37 -1.00 5.23 -6.25
CA THR A 37 0.27 4.82 -6.85
C THR A 37 0.98 5.99 -7.53
N ASP A 38 0.23 6.88 -8.15
CA ASP A 38 0.73 8.09 -8.83
C ASP A 38 1.33 9.13 -7.87
N THR A 39 1.06 9.03 -6.57
CA THR A 39 1.64 9.94 -5.57
C THR A 39 3.01 9.51 -5.05
N ILE A 40 3.46 8.30 -5.34
CA ILE A 40 4.71 7.72 -4.83
C ILE A 40 5.90 8.14 -5.70
N GLY A 41 5.82 7.86 -7.01
CA GLY A 41 6.79 8.28 -8.02
C GLY A 41 8.26 8.16 -7.59
N ASP A 42 8.99 9.28 -7.74
CA ASP A 42 10.42 9.40 -7.46
C ASP A 42 10.76 9.68 -5.98
N ALA A 43 9.75 9.88 -5.13
CA ALA A 43 9.94 10.25 -3.72
C ALA A 43 9.29 9.25 -2.75
N PRO A 44 9.57 7.92 -2.86
CA PRO A 44 8.91 6.90 -2.05
C PRO A 44 9.15 7.09 -0.54
N GLU A 45 10.33 7.58 -0.13
CA GLU A 45 10.63 7.87 1.28
C GLU A 45 9.62 8.83 1.90
N GLN A 46 9.31 9.93 1.20
CA GLN A 46 8.43 10.98 1.72
C GLN A 46 6.99 10.48 1.90
N ARG A 47 6.58 9.52 1.06
CA ARG A 47 5.22 8.97 1.07
C ARG A 47 5.08 7.76 1.98
N LEU A 48 6.15 6.96 2.15
CA LEU A 48 6.06 5.62 2.73
C LEU A 48 6.73 5.49 4.11
N ALA A 49 7.58 6.44 4.53
CA ALA A 49 8.31 6.36 5.81
C ALA A 49 7.41 6.31 7.06
N ALA A 50 6.16 6.78 6.96
CA ALA A 50 5.21 6.75 8.09
C ALA A 50 4.62 5.35 8.36
N TYR A 51 4.75 4.41 7.42
CA TYR A 51 4.15 3.08 7.52
C TYR A 51 5.12 2.04 8.05
N HIS A 52 4.61 1.15 8.89
CA HIS A 52 5.37 0.07 9.51
C HIS A 52 5.35 -1.23 8.68
N GLY A 53 4.54 -1.25 7.64
CA GLY A 53 4.41 -2.33 6.68
C GLY A 53 3.63 -1.84 5.46
N LEU A 54 3.86 -2.44 4.32
CA LEU A 54 3.18 -2.11 3.07
C LEU A 54 2.37 -3.30 2.55
N TRP A 55 1.23 -3.01 1.93
CA TRP A 55 0.41 -3.98 1.21
C TRP A 55 0.23 -3.51 -0.23
N ILE A 56 0.70 -4.26 -1.22
CA ILE A 56 0.43 -3.95 -2.63
C ILE A 56 -0.95 -4.52 -3.00
N ALA A 57 -1.94 -3.66 -3.23
CA ALA A 57 -3.30 -4.07 -3.52
C ALA A 57 -3.44 -4.67 -4.93
N PRO A 58 -4.35 -5.63 -5.14
CA PRO A 58 -4.63 -6.15 -6.48
C PRO A 58 -5.36 -5.10 -7.35
N ALA A 59 -5.52 -5.39 -8.65
CA ALA A 59 -6.19 -4.57 -9.69
C ALA A 59 -5.26 -3.70 -10.54
N SER A 60 -4.26 -4.33 -11.16
CA SER A 60 -3.63 -3.75 -12.34
C SER A 60 -4.64 -3.64 -13.51
N PRO A 61 -4.50 -2.64 -14.40
CA PRO A 61 -3.44 -1.63 -14.39
C PRO A 61 -3.64 -0.56 -13.29
N TYR A 62 -2.56 -0.25 -12.58
CA TYR A 62 -2.51 0.90 -11.68
C TYR A 62 -2.49 2.20 -12.50
N ARG A 63 -2.92 3.31 -11.88
CA ARG A 63 -2.73 4.67 -12.43
C ARG A 63 -1.23 4.93 -12.68
N SER A 64 -0.36 4.44 -11.80
CA SER A 64 1.10 4.47 -11.99
C SER A 64 1.75 3.13 -11.66
N MET A 65 2.18 2.41 -12.69
CA MET A 65 2.99 1.20 -12.51
C MET A 65 4.35 1.51 -11.84
N GLU A 66 4.99 2.62 -12.23
CA GLU A 66 6.24 3.07 -11.62
C GLU A 66 6.09 3.31 -10.11
N GLY A 67 4.99 3.92 -9.67
CA GLY A 67 4.72 4.13 -8.25
C GLY A 67 4.61 2.83 -7.44
N ALA A 68 3.91 1.83 -7.99
CA ALA A 68 3.82 0.51 -7.37
C ALA A 68 5.20 -0.18 -7.29
N LEU A 69 6.00 -0.12 -8.36
CA LEU A 69 7.35 -0.67 -8.39
C LEU A 69 8.31 0.07 -7.44
N SER A 70 8.21 1.40 -7.34
CA SER A 70 8.95 2.22 -6.38
C SER A 70 8.64 1.83 -4.93
N ALA A 71 7.37 1.55 -4.61
CA ALA A 71 7.00 1.07 -3.27
C ALA A 71 7.58 -0.31 -2.94
N ILE A 72 7.54 -1.24 -3.90
CA ILE A 72 8.14 -2.58 -3.75
C ILE A 72 9.65 -2.46 -3.54
N ARG A 73 10.32 -1.63 -4.34
CA ARG A 73 11.76 -1.38 -4.21
C ARG A 73 12.09 -0.77 -2.84
N TYR A 74 11.37 0.27 -2.45
CA TYR A 74 11.51 0.94 -1.16
C TYR A 74 11.45 -0.07 -0.01
N ALA A 75 10.43 -0.93 0.01
CA ALA A 75 10.27 -1.91 1.07
C ALA A 75 11.42 -2.91 1.12
N ARG A 76 11.83 -3.44 -0.04
CA ARG A 76 12.93 -4.42 -0.15
C ARG A 76 14.26 -3.83 0.30
N GLU A 77 14.59 -2.61 -0.12
CA GLU A 77 15.87 -1.97 0.16
C GLU A 77 15.99 -1.50 1.62
N ARG A 78 14.86 -1.25 2.30
CA ARG A 78 14.83 -0.76 3.69
C ARG A 78 14.37 -1.79 4.72
N GLY A 79 14.05 -3.01 4.27
CA GLY A 79 13.58 -4.08 5.16
C GLY A 79 12.19 -3.80 5.76
N VAL A 80 11.35 -3.02 5.08
CA VAL A 80 9.96 -2.80 5.50
C VAL A 80 9.14 -4.05 5.17
N PRO A 81 8.40 -4.63 6.13
CA PRO A 81 7.51 -5.76 5.86
C PRO A 81 6.55 -5.46 4.70
N LEU A 82 6.45 -6.38 3.75
CA LEU A 82 5.61 -6.22 2.57
C LEU A 82 4.83 -7.50 2.26
N VAL A 83 3.54 -7.34 1.94
CA VAL A 83 2.68 -8.37 1.36
C VAL A 83 2.15 -7.87 0.01
N ALA A 84 1.99 -8.76 -0.95
CA ALA A 84 1.37 -8.48 -2.24
C ALA A 84 0.44 -9.64 -2.62
N THR A 85 -0.67 -9.34 -3.29
CA THR A 85 -1.74 -10.31 -3.64
C THR A 85 -2.20 -10.13 -5.07
#